data_AF-A0A8C2N2Y7-F1
#
_entry.id   AF-A0A8C2N2Y7-F1
#
_cell.length_a   1.000
_cell.length_b   1.000
_cell.length_c   1.000
_cell.angle_alpha   90.00
_cell.angle_beta   90.00
_cell.angle_gamma   90.00
#
_symmetry.space_group_name_H-M   'P 1'
#
loop_
_entity.id
_entity.type
_entity.pdbx_description
1 polymer ?
#
loop_
_entity_poly.entity_id
_entity_poly.type
_entity_poly.pdbx_seq_one_letter_code
_entity_poly.pdbx_strand_id
1 'polypeptide(L)' 'MKTAVLAMALWLLLLSQVVPGNTERCWKNQGACRSKCNKEEKLYILCSYSKLCCVKPKKVPLLSENRNW' A
#
# COMPACT_ATOMS: atom_id res chain seq x y z
N MET A 1 34.49 23.99 -1.03
CA MET A 1 33.83 23.48 -2.26
C MET A 1 33.49 21.99 -2.16
N LYS A 2 34.46 21.10 -1.90
CA LYS A 2 34.24 19.63 -1.84
C LYS A 2 33.25 19.17 -0.76
N THR A 3 33.27 19.79 0.42
CA THR A 3 32.38 19.45 1.55
C THR A 3 30.91 19.82 1.30
N ALA A 4 30.67 20.94 0.60
CA ALA A 4 29.32 21.37 0.25
C ALA A 4 28.65 20.40 -0.72
N VAL A 5 29.39 19.88 -1.72
CA VAL A 5 28.87 18.91 -2.69
C VAL A 5 28.47 17.60 -2.01
N LEU A 6 29.28 17.13 -1.06
CA LEU A 6 28.99 15.91 -0.29
C LEU A 6 27.74 16.06 0.59
N ALA A 7 27.58 17.20 1.24
CA ALA A 7 26.39 17.47 2.07
C ALA A 7 25.11 17.49 1.23
N MET A 8 25.14 18.10 0.05
CA MET A 8 24.00 18.13 -0.87
C MET A 8 23.63 16.73 -1.38
N ALA A 9 24.64 15.91 -1.72
CA ALA A 9 24.42 14.54 -2.16
C ALA A 9 23.80 13.66 -1.06
N LEU A 10 24.26 13.78 0.19
CA LEU A 10 23.65 13.08 1.33
C LEU A 10 22.19 13.48 1.53
N TRP A 11 21.87 14.77 1.42
CA TRP A 11 20.50 15.26 1.63
C TRP A 11 19.53 14.69 0.57
N LEU A 12 19.94 14.67 -0.70
CA LEU A 12 19.16 14.09 -1.80
C LEU A 12 18.90 12.58 -1.60
N LEU A 13 19.89 11.85 -1.11
CA LEU A 13 19.76 10.42 -0.78
C LEU A 13 18.78 10.19 0.37
N LEU A 14 18.80 11.02 1.41
CA LEU A 14 17.85 10.93 2.52
C LEU A 14 16.40 11.17 2.07
N LEU A 15 16.17 12.17 1.20
CA LEU A 15 14.83 12.48 0.67
C LEU A 15 14.25 11.34 -0.17
N SER A 16 15.09 10.59 -0.87
CA SER A 16 14.66 9.48 -1.73
C SER A 16 14.13 8.27 -0.95
N GLN A 17 14.51 8.12 0.33
CA GLN A 17 14.02 7.03 1.19
C GLN A 17 12.62 7.30 1.77
N VAL A 18 12.10 8.52 1.61
CA VAL A 18 10.79 8.94 2.15
C VAL A 18 9.70 8.87 1.07
N VAL A 19 9.89 8.12 -0.02
CA VAL A 19 8.75 7.78 -0.89
C VAL A 19 7.87 6.81 -0.11
N PRO A 20 6.68 7.22 0.36
CA PRO A 20 5.81 6.32 1.10
C PRO A 20 5.50 5.17 0.14
N GLY A 21 5.94 3.96 0.51
CA GLY A 21 5.96 2.80 -0.35
C GLY A 21 4.71 2.75 -1.20
N ASN A 22 4.90 2.85 -2.54
CA ASN A 22 3.83 2.94 -3.53
C ASN A 22 2.91 1.74 -3.34
N THR A 23 1.88 1.92 -2.51
CA THR A 23 1.07 0.80 -2.05
C THR A 23 0.20 0.43 -3.23
N GLU A 24 0.53 -0.71 -3.84
CA GLU A 24 -0.19 -1.24 -4.99
C GLU A 24 -1.69 -1.19 -4.70
N ARG A 25 -2.42 -0.48 -5.55
CA ARG A 25 -3.86 -0.31 -5.40
C ARG A 25 -4.57 -1.44 -6.11
N CYS A 26 -5.67 -1.89 -5.53
CA CYS A 26 -6.49 -2.97 -6.04
C CYS A 26 -7.97 -2.56 -6.03
N TRP A 27 -8.83 -3.42 -6.56
CA TRP A 27 -10.27 -3.19 -6.58
C TRP A 27 -10.66 -1.81 -7.14
N LYS A 28 -10.25 -1.51 -8.39
CA LYS A 28 -10.48 -0.20 -9.04
C LYS A 28 -10.03 0.99 -8.18
N ASN A 29 -8.85 0.91 -7.56
CA ASN A 29 -8.30 1.90 -6.64
C ASN A 29 -9.10 2.15 -5.35
N GLN A 30 -10.04 1.27 -5.01
CA GLN A 30 -10.80 1.36 -3.76
C GLN A 30 -10.14 0.57 -2.61
N GLY A 31 -9.17 -0.29 -2.93
CA GLY A 31 -8.39 -1.05 -1.96
C GLY A 31 -6.88 -0.87 -2.11
N ALA A 32 -6.16 -1.43 -1.16
CA ALA A 32 -4.71 -1.45 -1.09
C ALA A 32 -4.19 -2.87 -0.84
N CYS A 33 -3.16 -3.28 -1.56
CA CYS A 33 -2.48 -4.56 -1.35
C CYS A 33 -1.57 -4.47 -0.12
N ARG A 34 -1.82 -5.32 0.88
CA ARG A 34 -1.09 -5.37 2.15
C ARG A 34 -0.81 -6.82 2.53
N SER A 35 0.22 -7.08 3.33
CA SER A 35 0.44 -8.44 3.87
C SER A 35 -0.66 -8.87 4.84
N LYS A 36 -1.32 -7.90 5.50
CA LYS A 36 -2.46 -8.11 6.41
C LYS A 36 -3.41 -6.92 6.32
N CYS A 37 -4.72 -7.18 6.38
CA CYS A 37 -5.73 -6.12 6.41
C CYS A 37 -5.88 -5.52 7.79
N ASN A 38 -6.22 -4.23 7.84
CA ASN A 38 -6.62 -3.57 9.08
C ASN A 38 -7.98 -4.09 9.55
N LYS A 39 -8.28 -3.95 10.85
CA LYS A 39 -9.55 -4.44 11.44
C LYS A 39 -10.80 -3.83 10.78
N GLU A 40 -10.68 -2.65 10.21
CA GLU A 40 -11.76 -1.93 9.52
C GLU A 40 -11.86 -2.25 8.02
N GLU A 41 -10.96 -3.10 7.50
CA GLU A 41 -10.92 -3.49 6.10
C GLU A 41 -11.29 -4.97 5.96
N LYS A 42 -11.88 -5.32 4.83
CA LYS A 42 -12.13 -6.71 4.45
C LYS A 42 -11.17 -7.14 3.35
N LEU A 43 -10.77 -8.41 3.40
CA LEU A 43 -10.09 -9.06 2.29
C LEU A 43 -11.09 -9.23 1.13
N TYR A 44 -10.70 -8.76 -0.05
CA TYR A 44 -11.53 -8.88 -1.25
C TYR A 44 -10.98 -9.92 -2.23
N ILE A 45 -9.68 -9.81 -2.55
CA ILE A 45 -8.96 -10.72 -3.45
C ILE A 45 -7.48 -10.79 -3.02
N LEU A 46 -6.73 -11.75 -3.55
CA LEU A 46 -5.27 -11.76 -3.43
C LEU A 46 -4.65 -10.85 -4.51
N CYS A 47 -3.66 -10.07 -4.11
CA CYS A 47 -2.77 -9.37 -5.03
C CYS A 47 -1.57 -10.26 -5.40
N SER A 48 -0.72 -9.74 -6.27
CA SER A 48 0.59 -10.32 -6.57
C SER A 48 1.42 -10.49 -5.30
N TYR A 49 2.36 -11.45 -5.31
CA TYR A 49 3.27 -11.72 -4.19
C TYR A 49 2.57 -12.11 -2.88
N SER A 50 1.43 -12.81 -2.97
CA SER A 50 0.67 -13.32 -1.82
C SER A 50 0.19 -12.23 -0.85
N LYS A 51 0.07 -10.99 -1.32
CA LYS A 51 -0.53 -9.90 -0.55
C LYS A 51 -2.05 -9.96 -0.63
N LEU A 52 -2.73 -9.39 0.35
CA LEU A 52 -4.18 -9.30 0.45
C LEU A 52 -4.65 -7.95 -0.07
N CYS A 53 -5.65 -7.93 -0.94
CA CYS A 53 -6.36 -6.71 -1.32
C CYS A 53 -7.35 -6.34 -0.22
N CYS A 54 -7.02 -5.29 0.54
CA CYS A 54 -7.81 -4.81 1.66
C CYS A 54 -8.67 -3.62 1.23
N VAL A 55 -9.98 -3.74 1.43
CA VAL A 55 -10.97 -2.73 1.01
C VAL A 55 -11.82 -2.31 2.20
N LYS A 56 -12.11 -1.01 2.31
CA LYS A 56 -13.05 -0.52 3.33
C LYS A 56 -14.49 -0.96 2.96
N PRO A 57 -15.23 -1.60 3.88
CA PRO A 57 -16.55 -2.18 3.60
C PRO A 57 -17.59 -1.15 3.15
N LYS A 58 -17.46 0.13 3.56
CA LYS A 58 -18.35 1.21 3.10
C LYS A 58 -18.34 1.45 1.57
N LYS A 59 -17.37 0.89 0.84
CA LYS A 59 -17.22 1.05 -0.61
C LYS A 59 -17.55 -0.22 -1.41
N VAL A 60 -17.81 -1.34 -0.74
CA VAL A 60 -18.14 -2.60 -1.42
C VAL A 60 -19.65 -2.80 -1.30
N PRO A 61 -20.40 -2.92 -2.41
CA PRO A 61 -21.78 -3.38 -2.32
C PRO A 61 -21.78 -4.74 -1.59
N LEU A 62 -22.78 -4.98 -0.73
CA LEU A 62 -22.91 -6.07 0.26
C LEU A 62 -22.78 -7.52 -0.29
N LEU A 63 -22.43 -7.70 -1.56
CA LEU A 63 -22.46 -8.96 -2.30
C LEU A 63 -21.16 -9.78 -2.29
N SER A 64 -20.19 -9.52 -1.40
CA SER A 64 -19.02 -10.40 -1.25
C SER A 64 -18.79 -10.93 0.17
N GLU A 65 -19.78 -10.79 1.07
CA GLU A 65 -19.69 -11.27 2.46
C GLU A 65 -19.65 -12.80 2.59
N ASN A 66 -19.89 -13.56 1.51
CA ASN A 66 -19.86 -15.02 1.53
C ASN A 66 -18.67 -15.61 0.77
N ARG A 67 -17.48 -15.54 1.35
CA ARG A 67 -16.49 -16.62 1.20
C ARG A 67 -15.73 -16.81 2.50
N ASN A 68 -16.34 -17.62 3.36
CA ASN A 68 -15.67 -18.25 4.48
C ASN A 68 -14.52 -19.12 3.92
N TRP A 69 -13.30 -18.80 4.32
CA TRP A 69 -12.18 -19.74 4.36
C TRP A 69 -11.79 -19.88 5.82
#